data_AF-A0A516P6F5-F1
#
_entry.id   AF-A0A516P6F5-F1
#
_cell.length_a   1.000
_cell.length_b   1.000
_cell.length_c   1.000
_cell.angle_alpha   90.00
_cell.angle_beta   90.00
_cell.angle_gamma   90.00
#
_symmetry.space_group_name_H-M   'P 1'
#
loop_
_entity.id
_entity.type
_entity.pdbx_description
1 polymer ?
#
loop_
_entity_poly.entity_id
_entity_poly.type
_entity_poly.pdbx_seq_one_letter_code
_entity_poly.pdbx_strand_id
1 'polypeptide(L)'
;MKKAFPSLPTFFKLTLIGIAAGVILIIPLKILYILTGNTAYILLFNFDYIPVLNELRPLWLFGYVFHFVTCICSVIGLFYILKFLNKQFSIFYYVAVYTVGGGALFFLTCLSEQPPAGNDFAAWLYWTIAHGIFGFAVGLLVKKFIKGTYLENLDY
;
A
#
# COMPACT_ATOMS: atom_id res chain seq x y z
N MET A 1 -0.10 -9.32 29.77
CA MET A 1 0.85 -8.84 28.75
C MET A 1 0.15 -8.80 27.39
N LYS A 2 0.05 -7.63 26.73
CA LYS A 2 -0.41 -7.57 25.32
C LYS A 2 0.62 -8.34 24.47
N LYS A 3 0.21 -9.38 23.74
CA LYS A 3 1.09 -10.12 22.83
C LYS A 3 1.73 -9.15 21.83
N ALA A 4 3.06 -9.16 21.75
CA ALA A 4 3.84 -8.32 20.85
C ALA A 4 3.64 -8.69 19.36
N PHE A 5 3.24 -9.93 19.08
CA PHE A 5 3.07 -10.46 17.73
C PHE A 5 1.60 -10.69 17.37
N PRO A 6 1.23 -10.58 16.07
CA PRO A 6 -0.07 -11.02 15.59
C PRO A 6 -0.41 -12.43 16.06
N SER A 7 -1.69 -12.69 16.33
CA SER A 7 -2.16 -14.07 16.19
C SER A 7 -2.05 -14.47 14.72
N LEU A 8 -1.75 -15.74 14.45
CA LEU A 8 -1.66 -16.28 13.09
C LEU A 8 -2.90 -15.93 12.23
N PRO A 9 -4.14 -15.98 12.76
CA PRO A 9 -5.32 -15.52 12.02
C PRO A 9 -5.31 -14.03 11.66
N THR A 10 -4.85 -13.16 12.56
CA THR A 10 -4.75 -11.72 12.27
C THR A 10 -3.69 -11.44 11.21
N PHE A 11 -2.53 -12.09 11.30
CA PHE A 11 -1.47 -11.95 10.29
C PHE A 11 -2.00 -12.33 8.90
N PHE A 12 -2.62 -13.50 8.78
CA PHE A 12 -3.17 -13.98 7.50
C PHE A 12 -4.21 -13.02 6.92
N LYS A 13 -5.14 -12.51 7.76
CA LYS A 13 -6.13 -11.53 7.31
C LYS A 13 -5.48 -10.22 6.84
N LEU A 14 -4.49 -9.70 7.56
CA LEU A 14 -3.79 -8.48 7.14
C LEU A 14 -3.03 -8.67 5.83
N THR A 15 -2.44 -9.86 5.60
CA THR A 15 -1.82 -10.22 4.31
C THR A 15 -2.83 -10.19 3.18
N LEU A 16 -4.00 -10.82 3.34
CA LEU A 16 -5.07 -10.80 2.34
C LEU A 16 -5.59 -9.37 2.08
N ILE A 17 -5.68 -8.54 3.12
CA ILE A 17 -6.05 -7.13 2.98
C ILE A 17 -5.02 -6.37 2.15
N GLY A 18 -3.72 -6.59 2.39
CA GLY A 18 -2.65 -5.99 1.60
C GLY A 18 -2.71 -6.36 0.12
N ILE A 19 -2.96 -7.64 -0.18
CA ILE A 19 -3.14 -8.12 -1.56
C ILE A 19 -4.37 -7.48 -2.21
N ALA A 20 -5.53 -7.56 -1.56
CA ALA A 20 -6.78 -7.03 -2.10
C ALA A 20 -6.71 -5.51 -2.33
N ALA A 21 -6.18 -4.76 -1.36
CA ALA A 21 -6.01 -3.32 -1.49
C ALA A 21 -4.97 -2.97 -2.56
N GLY A 22 -3.88 -3.75 -2.70
CA GLY A 22 -2.90 -3.56 -3.78
C GLY A 22 -3.53 -3.68 -5.17
N VAL A 23 -4.42 -4.66 -5.37
CA VAL A 23 -5.21 -4.75 -6.62
C VAL A 23 -6.09 -3.53 -6.82
N ILE A 24 -6.76 -3.05 -5.76
CA ILE A 24 -7.59 -1.83 -5.81
C ILE A 24 -6.76 -0.59 -6.18
N LEU A 25 -5.50 -0.49 -5.74
CA LEU A 25 -4.58 0.59 -6.08
C LEU A 25 -4.15 0.57 -7.55
N ILE A 26 -3.89 -0.63 -8.08
CA ILE A 26 -3.45 -0.84 -9.47
C ILE A 26 -4.51 -0.36 -10.48
N ILE A 27 -5.79 -0.67 -10.23
CA ILE A 27 -6.90 -0.43 -11.17
C ILE A 27 -7.04 1.04 -11.62
N PRO A 28 -7.20 2.05 -10.74
CA PRO A 28 -7.39 3.43 -11.16
C PRO A 28 -6.17 3.98 -11.91
N LEU A 29 -4.95 3.63 -11.49
CA LEU A 29 -3.74 4.05 -12.20
C LEU A 29 -3.62 3.38 -13.56
N LYS A 30 -4.01 2.10 -13.70
CA LYS A 30 -4.04 1.41 -14.99
C LYS A 30 -5.04 2.07 -15.94
N ILE A 31 -6.24 2.40 -15.45
CA ILE A 31 -7.26 3.10 -16.23
C ILE A 31 -6.71 4.46 -16.70
N LEU A 32 -6.12 5.25 -15.81
CA LEU A 32 -5.52 6.54 -16.16
C LEU A 32 -4.41 6.38 -17.20
N TYR A 33 -3.55 5.39 -17.06
CA TYR A 33 -2.52 5.09 -18.05
C TYR A 33 -3.10 4.79 -19.43
N ILE A 34 -4.14 3.95 -19.51
CA ILE A 34 -4.79 3.60 -20.78
C ILE A 34 -5.48 4.81 -21.42
N LEU A 35 -6.14 5.65 -20.62
CA LEU A 35 -6.92 6.78 -21.14
C LEU A 35 -6.09 8.02 -21.48
N THR A 36 -4.98 8.24 -20.77
CA THR A 36 -4.22 9.52 -20.84
C THR A 36 -2.75 9.34 -21.20
N GLY A 37 -2.21 8.13 -21.14
CA GLY A 37 -0.77 7.87 -21.25
C GLY A 37 0.04 8.28 -20.02
N ASN A 38 -0.58 8.80 -18.95
CA ASN A 38 0.13 9.20 -17.74
C ASN A 38 0.82 7.98 -17.07
N THR A 39 2.11 8.11 -16.80
CA THR A 39 2.99 7.00 -16.42
C THR A 39 3.04 6.69 -14.93
N ALA A 40 2.21 7.32 -14.09
CA ALA A 40 2.14 7.02 -12.64
C ALA A 40 1.89 5.53 -12.33
N TYR A 41 1.20 4.81 -13.22
CA TYR A 41 1.01 3.36 -13.14
C TYR A 41 2.34 2.57 -13.16
N ILE A 42 3.32 3.01 -13.94
CA ILE A 42 4.61 2.32 -14.09
C ILE A 42 5.38 2.33 -12.77
N LEU A 43 5.31 3.45 -12.04
CA LEU A 43 5.98 3.62 -10.75
C LEU A 43 5.58 2.57 -9.69
N LEU A 44 4.38 1.98 -9.78
CA LEU A 44 3.93 0.95 -8.83
C LEU A 44 4.86 -0.26 -8.80
N PHE A 45 5.51 -0.55 -9.93
CA PHE A 45 6.34 -1.73 -10.14
C PHE A 45 7.82 -1.38 -10.23
N ASN A 46 8.17 -0.12 -9.97
CA ASN A 46 9.55 0.34 -10.06
C ASN A 46 10.30 0.05 -8.76
N PHE A 47 11.48 -0.58 -8.90
CA PHE A 47 12.40 -0.93 -7.83
C PHE A 47 13.86 -0.77 -8.24
N ASP A 48 14.12 -0.12 -9.39
CA ASP A 48 15.46 0.01 -9.98
C ASP A 48 16.41 0.87 -9.13
N TYR A 49 15.86 1.78 -8.32
CA TYR A 49 16.56 2.58 -7.32
C TYR A 49 17.11 1.76 -6.14
N ILE A 50 16.80 0.46 -6.06
CA ILE A 50 17.37 -0.48 -5.07
C ILE A 50 18.42 -1.36 -5.77
N PRO A 51 19.73 -1.13 -5.59
CA PRO A 51 20.78 -1.78 -6.39
C PRO A 51 20.69 -3.31 -6.41
N VAL A 52 20.48 -3.93 -5.25
CA VAL A 52 20.41 -5.40 -5.12
C VAL A 52 19.18 -5.98 -5.83
N LEU A 53 18.06 -5.25 -5.86
CA LEU A 53 16.85 -5.73 -6.51
C LEU A 53 16.86 -5.45 -8.00
N ASN A 54 17.55 -4.41 -8.46
CA ASN A 54 17.61 -4.00 -9.87
C ASN A 54 18.25 -5.05 -10.81
N GLU A 55 18.96 -6.04 -10.26
CA GLU A 55 19.50 -7.17 -11.02
C GLU A 55 18.47 -8.29 -11.28
N LEU A 56 17.34 -8.28 -10.57
CA LEU A 56 16.34 -9.35 -10.66
C LEU A 56 15.63 -9.36 -12.02
N ARG A 57 15.43 -10.57 -12.56
CA ARG A 57 14.77 -10.78 -13.86
C ARG A 57 13.85 -12.00 -13.81
N PRO A 58 12.67 -11.95 -14.44
CA PRO A 58 12.21 -10.90 -15.36
C PRO A 58 11.60 -9.69 -14.63
N LEU A 59 11.85 -8.48 -15.15
CA LEU A 59 11.47 -7.20 -14.50
C LEU A 59 9.98 -7.13 -14.16
N TRP A 60 9.10 -7.58 -15.06
CA TRP A 60 7.66 -7.54 -14.84
C TRP A 60 7.27 -8.34 -13.58
N LEU A 61 7.81 -9.54 -13.39
CA LEU A 61 7.47 -10.41 -12.27
C LEU A 61 7.94 -9.81 -10.95
N PHE A 62 9.20 -9.40 -10.89
CA PHE A 62 9.77 -8.85 -9.67
C PHE A 62 9.19 -7.48 -9.33
N GLY A 63 8.72 -6.71 -10.32
CA GLY A 63 7.96 -5.49 -10.10
C GLY A 63 6.63 -5.75 -9.40
N TYR A 64 5.86 -6.74 -9.85
CA TYR A 64 4.62 -7.15 -9.16
C TYR A 64 4.91 -7.69 -7.76
N VAL A 65 5.94 -8.51 -7.59
CA VAL A 65 6.33 -9.04 -6.27
C VAL A 65 6.71 -7.89 -5.33
N PHE A 66 7.56 -6.98 -5.77
CA PHE A 66 7.97 -5.81 -5.00
C PHE A 66 6.76 -4.97 -4.57
N HIS A 67 5.85 -4.70 -5.50
CA HIS A 67 4.62 -3.96 -5.23
C HIS A 67 3.79 -4.62 -4.12
N PHE A 68 3.46 -5.91 -4.27
CA PHE A 68 2.61 -6.60 -3.31
C PHE A 68 3.27 -6.83 -1.96
N VAL A 69 4.60 -7.07 -1.92
CA VAL A 69 5.34 -7.14 -0.66
C VAL A 69 5.26 -5.82 0.08
N THR A 70 5.48 -4.68 -0.60
CA THR A 70 5.34 -3.35 -0.01
C THR A 70 3.92 -3.10 0.51
N CYS A 71 2.88 -3.48 -0.25
CA CYS A 71 1.49 -3.39 0.19
C CYS A 71 1.22 -4.22 1.46
N ILE A 72 1.69 -5.47 1.51
CA ILE A 72 1.52 -6.35 2.68
C ILE A 72 2.26 -5.80 3.90
N CYS A 73 3.55 -5.49 3.74
CA CYS A 73 4.39 -4.98 4.82
C CYS A 73 3.86 -3.66 5.39
N SER A 74 3.42 -2.74 4.53
CA SER A 74 2.87 -1.46 4.97
C SER A 74 1.54 -1.63 5.73
N VAL A 75 0.63 -2.51 5.28
CA VAL A 75 -0.63 -2.79 5.98
C VAL A 75 -0.38 -3.38 7.36
N ILE A 76 0.50 -4.37 7.46
CA ILE A 76 0.86 -5.01 8.73
C ILE A 76 1.52 -3.98 9.66
N GLY A 77 2.55 -3.27 9.18
CA GLY A 77 3.29 -2.29 9.95
C GLY A 77 2.38 -1.18 10.48
N LEU A 78 1.59 -0.56 9.60
CA LEU A 78 0.69 0.52 9.99
C LEU A 78 -0.40 0.04 10.95
N PHE A 79 -0.94 -1.17 10.76
CA PHE A 79 -1.92 -1.72 11.71
C PHE A 79 -1.35 -1.80 13.14
N TYR A 80 -0.11 -2.26 13.32
CA TYR A 80 0.50 -2.36 14.65
C TYR A 80 0.89 -1.01 15.24
N ILE A 81 1.38 -0.08 14.41
CA ILE A 81 1.62 1.31 14.83
C ILE A 81 0.32 1.93 15.34
N LEU A 82 -0.78 1.82 14.58
CA LEU A 82 -2.08 2.35 14.99
C LEU A 82 -2.65 1.58 16.18
N LYS A 83 -2.38 0.29 16.33
CA LYS A 83 -2.80 -0.52 17.49
C LYS A 83 -2.13 -0.04 18.76
N PHE A 84 -0.85 0.31 18.71
CA PHE A 84 -0.13 0.93 19.82
C PHE A 84 -0.79 2.25 20.25
N LEU A 85 -1.32 3.02 19.30
CA LEU A 85 -2.05 4.27 19.53
C LEU A 85 -3.56 4.10 19.81
N ASN A 86 -4.08 2.86 19.84
CA ASN A 86 -5.52 2.53 19.91
C ASN A 86 -6.37 3.17 18.79
N LYS A 87 -5.80 3.32 17.58
CA LYS A 87 -6.43 3.90 16.38
C LYS A 87 -6.57 2.92 15.21
N GLN A 88 -6.25 1.63 15.39
CA GLN A 88 -6.20 0.62 14.33
C GLN A 88 -7.52 0.35 13.59
N PHE A 89 -8.65 0.87 14.08
CA PHE A 89 -9.95 0.74 13.40
C PHE A 89 -10.48 2.07 12.84
N SER A 90 -9.67 3.13 12.90
CA SER A 90 -10.00 4.43 12.33
C SER A 90 -9.51 4.52 10.88
N ILE A 91 -10.46 4.55 9.95
CA ILE A 91 -10.20 4.67 8.51
C ILE A 91 -9.39 5.93 8.19
N PHE A 92 -9.65 7.03 8.91
CA PHE A 92 -8.97 8.30 8.75
C PHE A 92 -7.44 8.17 8.80
N TYR A 93 -6.90 7.43 9.77
CA TYR A 93 -5.45 7.29 9.92
C TYR A 93 -4.82 6.51 8.77
N TYR A 94 -5.51 5.50 8.24
CA TYR A 94 -5.05 4.79 7.05
C TYR A 94 -5.02 5.70 5.83
N VAL A 95 -6.11 6.44 5.57
CA VAL A 95 -6.18 7.40 4.46
C VAL A 95 -5.09 8.46 4.60
N ALA A 96 -4.95 9.08 5.78
CA ALA A 96 -3.97 10.12 6.01
C ALA A 96 -2.53 9.64 5.78
N VAL A 97 -2.15 8.51 6.39
CA VAL A 97 -0.77 7.99 6.27
C VAL A 97 -0.48 7.53 4.85
N TYR A 98 -1.39 6.82 4.19
CA TYR A 98 -1.12 6.37 2.81
C TYR A 98 -1.17 7.50 1.79
N THR A 99 -2.02 8.51 1.97
CA THR A 99 -2.03 9.67 1.07
C THR A 99 -0.75 10.46 1.20
N VAL A 100 -0.36 10.84 2.43
CA VAL A 100 0.85 11.64 2.68
C VAL A 100 2.11 10.83 2.39
N GLY A 101 2.19 9.61 2.89
CA GLY A 101 3.31 8.70 2.67
C GLY A 101 3.46 8.30 1.21
N GLY A 102 2.35 7.96 0.54
CA GLY A 102 2.34 7.69 -0.90
C GLY A 102 2.82 8.90 -1.71
N GLY A 103 2.28 10.09 -1.42
CA GLY A 103 2.71 11.33 -2.07
C GLY A 103 4.21 11.63 -1.85
N ALA A 104 4.76 11.30 -0.69
CA ALA A 104 6.20 11.42 -0.43
C ALA A 104 7.02 10.35 -1.19
N LEU A 105 6.53 9.10 -1.26
CA LEU A 105 7.18 8.00 -1.98
C LEU A 105 7.29 8.25 -3.48
N PHE A 106 6.45 9.10 -4.06
CA PHE A 106 6.55 9.48 -5.47
C PHE A 106 7.95 9.97 -5.86
N PHE A 107 8.61 10.71 -4.97
CA PHE A 107 9.92 11.31 -5.24
C PHE A 107 11.08 10.29 -5.29
N LEU A 108 10.83 9.01 -5.00
CA LEU A 108 11.78 7.93 -5.34
C LEU A 108 12.05 7.86 -6.84
N THR A 109 11.14 8.38 -7.66
CA THR A 109 11.36 8.49 -9.11
C THR A 109 12.55 9.40 -9.46
N CYS A 110 12.99 10.30 -8.57
CA CYS A 110 14.23 11.08 -8.75
C CYS A 110 15.50 10.23 -8.65
N LEU A 111 15.39 8.98 -8.18
CA LEU A 111 16.48 8.01 -8.06
C LEU A 111 16.44 6.96 -9.18
N SER A 112 15.56 7.14 -10.17
CA SER A 112 15.29 6.19 -11.23
C SER A 112 15.34 6.87 -12.60
N GLU A 113 15.73 6.10 -13.62
CA GLU A 113 15.62 6.51 -15.02
C GLU A 113 14.25 6.12 -15.62
N GLN A 114 13.43 5.38 -14.88
CA GLN A 114 12.07 5.00 -15.30
C GLN A 114 11.08 6.14 -15.07
N PRO A 115 10.02 6.24 -15.90
CA PRO A 115 8.99 7.24 -15.70
C PRO A 115 8.15 6.95 -14.43
N PRO A 116 7.48 7.97 -13.86
CA PRO A 116 7.40 9.37 -14.30
C PRO A 116 8.62 10.21 -13.90
N ALA A 117 8.80 11.38 -14.50
CA ALA A 117 9.80 12.33 -14.02
C ALA A 117 9.43 12.87 -12.62
N GLY A 118 10.42 13.19 -11.79
CA GLY A 118 10.20 13.68 -10.42
C GLY A 118 9.46 15.00 -10.30
N ASN A 119 9.39 15.77 -11.39
CA ASN A 119 8.65 17.02 -11.51
C ASN A 119 7.32 16.88 -12.27
N ASP A 120 6.89 15.65 -12.61
CA ASP A 120 5.59 15.41 -13.23
C ASP A 120 4.46 15.55 -12.19
N PHE A 121 3.91 16.75 -12.08
CA PHE A 121 2.86 17.08 -11.13
C PHE A 121 1.57 16.28 -11.37
N ALA A 122 1.23 15.99 -12.63
CA ALA A 122 0.03 15.22 -12.95
C ALA A 122 0.17 13.78 -12.47
N ALA A 123 1.32 13.15 -12.74
CA ALA A 123 1.63 11.81 -12.23
C ALA A 123 1.66 11.78 -10.70
N TRP A 124 2.26 12.79 -10.06
CA TRP A 124 2.26 12.92 -8.59
C TRP A 124 0.85 12.99 -8.01
N LEU A 125 -0.02 13.81 -8.62
CA LEU A 125 -1.40 13.98 -8.16
C LEU A 125 -2.19 12.66 -8.28
N TYR A 126 -2.12 12.00 -9.43
CA TYR A 126 -2.81 10.72 -9.64
C TYR A 126 -2.28 9.62 -8.72
N TRP A 127 -0.97 9.53 -8.55
CA TRP A 127 -0.32 8.63 -7.61
C TRP A 127 -0.81 8.84 -6.18
N THR A 128 -0.84 10.10 -5.74
CA THR A 128 -1.25 10.49 -4.38
C THR A 128 -2.74 10.17 -4.13
N ILE A 129 -3.62 10.49 -5.08
CA ILE A 129 -5.05 10.16 -4.99
C ILE A 129 -5.26 8.64 -4.94
N ALA A 130 -4.55 7.89 -5.79
CA ALA A 130 -4.65 6.43 -5.82
C ALA A 130 -4.21 5.81 -4.48
N HIS A 131 -3.19 6.37 -3.82
CA HIS A 131 -2.79 5.94 -2.48
C HIS A 131 -3.80 6.34 -1.38
N GLY A 132 -4.53 7.43 -1.55
CA GLY A 132 -5.70 7.74 -0.72
C GLY A 132 -6.80 6.68 -0.84
N ILE A 133 -7.09 6.22 -2.06
CA ILE A 133 -8.03 5.13 -2.34
C ILE A 133 -7.53 3.82 -1.70
N PHE A 134 -6.24 3.51 -1.83
CA PHE A 134 -5.60 2.38 -1.16
C PHE A 134 -5.81 2.44 0.36
N GLY A 135 -5.53 3.58 0.99
CA GLY A 135 -5.70 3.75 2.43
C GLY A 135 -7.16 3.63 2.89
N PHE A 136 -8.10 4.13 2.07
CA PHE A 136 -9.53 3.95 2.33
C PHE A 136 -9.92 2.46 2.28
N ALA A 137 -9.48 1.73 1.24
CA ALA A 137 -9.73 0.31 1.10
C ALA A 137 -9.15 -0.50 2.27
N VAL A 138 -7.89 -0.26 2.64
CA VAL A 138 -7.26 -0.90 3.81
C VAL A 138 -8.07 -0.63 5.08
N GLY A 139 -8.39 0.64 5.36
CA GLY A 139 -9.12 1.01 6.57
C GLY A 139 -10.49 0.34 6.67
N LEU A 140 -11.24 0.29 5.56
CA LEU A 140 -12.52 -0.41 5.49
C LEU A 140 -12.38 -1.91 5.74
N LEU A 141 -11.44 -2.57 5.06
CA LEU A 141 -11.24 -4.02 5.17
C LEU A 141 -10.75 -4.40 6.58
N VAL A 142 -9.84 -3.62 7.17
CA VAL A 142 -9.42 -3.82 8.57
C VAL A 142 -10.60 -3.66 9.53
N LYS A 143 -11.38 -2.59 9.39
CA LYS A 143 -12.56 -2.35 10.23
C LYS A 143 -13.60 -3.47 10.09
N LYS A 144 -13.77 -4.04 8.90
CA LYS A 144 -14.74 -5.10 8.64
C LYS A 144 -14.26 -6.47 9.14
N PHE A 145 -13.06 -6.89 8.75
CA PHE A 145 -12.60 -8.28 8.91
C PHE A 145 -11.74 -8.53 10.14
N ILE A 146 -11.16 -7.47 10.73
CA ILE A 146 -10.37 -7.57 11.96
C ILE A 146 -11.21 -7.17 13.17
N LYS A 147 -11.99 -6.08 13.11
CA LYS A 147 -12.79 -5.61 14.27
C LYS A 147 -13.86 -6.61 14.67
N GLY A 148 -14.59 -7.19 13.70
CA GLY A 148 -15.63 -8.20 13.99
C GLY A 148 -15.07 -9.35 14.82
N THR A 149 -13.97 -9.93 14.37
CA THR A 149 -13.27 -11.00 15.10
C THR A 149 -12.65 -10.52 16.41
N TYR A 150 -12.26 -9.25 16.54
CA TYR A 150 -11.73 -8.71 17.79
C TYR A 150 -12.82 -8.60 18.87
N LEU A 151 -14.06 -8.29 18.48
CA LEU A 151 -15.21 -8.21 19.39
C LEU A 151 -15.71 -9.61 19.77
N GLU A 152 -15.80 -10.53 18.80
CA GLU A 152 -16.19 -11.94 19.05
C GLU A 152 -15.27 -12.65 20.07
N ASN A 153 -13.99 -12.29 20.13
CA ASN A 153 -13.03 -12.85 21.09
C ASN A 153 -13.03 -12.16 22.48
N LEU A 154 -13.80 -11.08 22.66
CA LEU A 154 -13.99 -10.41 23.96
C LEU A 154 -15.32 -10.80 24.62
N ASP A 155 -16.24 -11.42 23.87
CA ASP A 155 -17.54 -11.89 24.35
C ASP A 155 -17.52 -13.35 24.89
N TYR A 156 -16.31 -13.92 25.08
CA TYR A 156 -16.03 -15.20 25.74
C TYR A 156 -14.98 -14.99 26.85
#